data_AF-A0A8J2NTG5-F1
#
_entry.id   AF-A0A8J2NTG5-F1
#
_cell.length_a   1.000
_cell.length_b   1.000
_cell.length_c   1.000
_cell.angle_alpha   90.00
_cell.angle_beta   90.00
_cell.angle_gamma   90.00
#
_symmetry.space_group_name_H-M   'P 1'
#
loop_
_entity.id
_entity.type
_entity.pdbx_description
1 polymer ?
#
loop_
_entity_poly.entity_id
_entity_poly.type
_entity_poly.pdbx_seq_one_letter_code
_entity_poly.pdbx_strand_id
1 'polypeptide(L)'
;MDGRPKDDIVSDPGNISMTDLYNVMMDNQRRMEETVKNSNAVLAKQIQENTEALLKRVEKVEQDQSKIRQDFANHIQEVKKALDDANHNSTQMIRDEIIKFERRKQRQNNFIIFGVPDENKEVNDVEFVSTLINKLCPDVTMSPHVTRIGIYVTGKALGNGVNVPAPLGTRSSKCRPILVSTDRIQDKRKILDVSNMIQHVNCITRQRGRDHPSTIDLILTNSGTEIRDLKNDNPLGSSDHSVISAVVPCNFKLSPPTRRKLAFSKGDYESMRSKLSLLANSLDDSVENSWYLVKAQF
;
A
#
# COMPACT_ATOMS: atom_id res chain seq x y z
N MET A 1 43.31 -80.18 -5.55
CA MET A 1 44.24 -80.94 -6.40
C MET A 1 45.58 -80.28 -6.26
N ASP A 2 46.36 -80.82 -5.33
CA ASP A 2 47.63 -80.29 -4.85
C ASP A 2 48.76 -80.71 -5.78
N GLY A 3 49.41 -79.74 -6.43
CA GLY A 3 50.66 -79.95 -7.15
C GLY A 3 51.84 -79.66 -6.23
N ARG A 4 52.29 -80.67 -5.47
CA ARG A 4 53.60 -80.62 -4.79
C ARG A 4 54.72 -80.76 -5.84
N PRO A 5 55.75 -79.90 -5.83
CA PRO A 5 56.94 -80.13 -6.63
C PRO A 5 57.68 -81.36 -6.08
N LYS A 6 58.22 -82.15 -7.00
CA LYS A 6 59.10 -83.29 -6.70
C LYS A 6 60.45 -82.77 -6.21
N ASP A 7 60.90 -83.32 -5.08
CA ASP A 7 62.25 -83.14 -4.56
C ASP A 7 63.24 -83.93 -5.43
N ASP A 8 63.89 -83.25 -6.37
CA ASP A 8 65.01 -83.81 -7.13
C ASP A 8 66.31 -83.66 -6.32
N ILE A 9 66.72 -84.80 -5.76
CA ILE A 9 68.08 -85.39 -5.67
C ILE A 9 69.26 -84.41 -5.57
N VAL A 10 69.88 -84.45 -4.39
CA VAL A 10 71.17 -83.87 -3.99
C VAL A 10 72.29 -84.33 -4.94
N SER A 11 72.76 -83.40 -5.78
CA SER A 11 74.03 -83.50 -6.49
C SER A 11 75.18 -83.15 -5.53
N ASP A 12 76.22 -83.98 -5.57
CA ASP A 12 77.57 -83.84 -5.02
C ASP A 12 78.00 -82.37 -4.74
N PRO A 13 78.45 -82.00 -3.53
CA PRO A 13 79.02 -80.68 -3.24
C PRO A 13 80.41 -80.57 -3.88
N GLY A 14 80.45 -80.49 -5.21
CA GLY A 14 81.64 -80.13 -5.97
C GLY A 14 82.14 -78.77 -5.49
N ASN A 15 83.44 -78.67 -5.25
CA ASN A 15 84.15 -77.45 -4.83
C ASN A 15 83.64 -76.22 -5.60
N ILE A 16 82.71 -75.47 -5.01
CA ILE A 16 82.29 -74.17 -5.52
C ILE A 16 83.52 -73.28 -5.41
N SER A 17 84.00 -72.77 -6.54
CA SER A 17 85.12 -71.85 -6.55
C SER A 17 84.72 -70.57 -5.81
N MET A 18 85.63 -69.99 -5.01
CA MET A 18 85.43 -68.66 -4.41
C MET A 18 85.02 -67.59 -5.43
N THR A 19 85.43 -67.76 -6.70
CA THR A 19 85.02 -66.91 -7.82
C THR A 19 83.52 -66.98 -8.11
N ASP A 20 82.90 -68.16 -8.03
CA ASP A 20 81.47 -68.35 -8.29
C ASP A 20 80.63 -67.69 -7.20
N LEU A 21 81.06 -67.82 -5.93
CA LEU A 21 80.41 -67.16 -4.79
C LEU A 21 80.47 -65.63 -4.92
N TYR A 22 81.62 -65.08 -5.33
CA TYR A 22 81.79 -63.66 -5.56
C TYR A 22 80.86 -63.15 -6.69
N ASN A 23 80.77 -63.88 -7.80
CA ASN A 23 79.88 -63.53 -8.91
C ASN A 23 78.40 -63.51 -8.48
N VAL A 24 77.96 -64.52 -7.73
CA VAL A 24 76.59 -64.57 -7.18
C VAL A 24 76.31 -63.39 -6.25
N MET A 25 77.27 -63.02 -5.39
CA MET A 25 77.14 -61.87 -4.50
C MET A 25 77.01 -60.55 -5.29
N MET A 26 77.86 -60.36 -6.31
CA MET A 26 77.80 -59.16 -7.17
C MET A 26 76.51 -59.07 -7.97
N ASP A 27 75.99 -60.20 -8.47
CA ASP A 27 74.69 -60.23 -9.16
C ASP A 27 73.52 -59.95 -8.23
N ASN A 28 73.55 -60.47 -6.99
CA ASN A 28 72.53 -60.15 -5.98
C ASN A 28 72.56 -58.67 -5.60
N GLN A 29 73.75 -58.08 -5.43
CA GLN A 29 73.88 -56.65 -5.19
C GLN A 29 73.30 -55.84 -6.36
N ARG A 30 73.63 -56.20 -7.61
CA ARG A 30 73.08 -55.53 -8.80
C ARG A 30 71.56 -55.63 -8.86
N ARG A 31 70.98 -56.81 -8.60
CA ARG A 31 69.53 -57.03 -8.56
C ARG A 31 68.86 -56.20 -7.46
N MET A 32 69.48 -56.11 -6.28
CA MET A 32 69.02 -55.25 -5.20
C MET A 32 69.02 -53.78 -5.62
N GLU A 33 70.12 -53.28 -6.17
CA GLU A 33 70.24 -51.89 -6.63
C GLU A 33 69.20 -51.57 -7.71
N GLU A 34 68.98 -52.48 -8.65
CA GLU A 34 67.95 -52.34 -9.69
C GLU A 34 66.54 -52.34 -9.10
N THR A 35 66.25 -53.23 -8.13
CA THR A 35 64.96 -53.26 -7.44
C THR A 35 64.68 -51.97 -6.68
N VAL A 36 65.69 -51.44 -5.97
CA VAL A 36 65.60 -50.15 -5.28
C VAL A 36 65.38 -49.01 -6.25
N LYS A 37 66.12 -48.98 -7.37
CA LYS A 37 65.97 -47.97 -8.42
C LYS A 37 64.57 -47.99 -9.02
N ASN A 38 64.05 -49.17 -9.34
CA ASN A 38 62.71 -49.34 -9.91
C ASN A 38 61.63 -48.93 -8.90
N SER A 39 61.78 -49.32 -7.63
CA SER A 39 60.85 -48.94 -6.55
C SER A 39 60.83 -47.42 -6.34
N ASN A 40 62.00 -46.78 -6.34
CA ASN A 40 62.13 -45.33 -6.23
C ASN A 40 61.50 -44.61 -7.44
N ALA A 41 61.65 -45.15 -8.66
CA ALA A 41 61.02 -44.58 -9.85
C ALA A 41 59.49 -44.66 -9.80
N VAL A 42 58.94 -45.80 -9.36
CA VAL A 42 57.49 -45.96 -9.16
C VAL A 42 56.97 -45.02 -8.09
N LEU A 43 57.69 -44.91 -6.95
CA LEU A 43 57.31 -44.02 -5.86
C LEU A 43 57.35 -42.55 -6.29
N ALA A 44 58.38 -42.13 -7.03
CA ALA A 44 58.50 -40.77 -7.55
C ALA A 44 57.32 -40.42 -8.48
N LYS A 45 56.95 -41.34 -9.39
CA LYS A 45 55.78 -41.17 -10.26
C LYS A 45 54.48 -41.05 -9.47
N GLN A 46 54.28 -41.90 -8.47
CA GLN A 46 53.08 -41.84 -7.61
C GLN A 46 53.00 -40.51 -6.82
N ILE A 47 54.14 -40.03 -6.31
CA ILE A 47 54.23 -38.74 -5.62
C ILE A 47 53.87 -37.60 -6.57
N GLN A 48 54.38 -37.63 -7.80
CA GLN A 48 54.05 -36.62 -8.82
C GLN A 48 52.54 -36.61 -9.14
N GLU A 49 51.96 -37.78 -9.43
CA GLU A 49 50.52 -37.91 -9.75
C GLU A 49 49.64 -37.43 -8.59
N ASN A 50 49.99 -37.81 -7.36
CA ASN A 50 49.28 -37.35 -6.16
C ASN A 50 49.41 -35.84 -5.95
N THR A 51 50.59 -35.26 -6.23
CA THR A 51 50.83 -33.82 -6.11
C THR A 51 49.99 -33.05 -7.13
N GLU A 52 49.95 -33.49 -8.39
CA GLU A 52 49.12 -32.88 -9.43
C GLU A 52 47.63 -32.99 -9.11
N ALA A 53 47.18 -34.14 -8.59
CA ALA A 53 45.80 -34.34 -8.17
C ALA A 53 45.41 -33.44 -6.98
N LEU A 54 46.32 -33.24 -6.03
CA LEU A 54 46.11 -32.32 -4.90
C LEU A 54 46.05 -30.87 -5.36
N LEU A 55 46.94 -30.43 -6.26
CA LEU A 55 46.92 -29.08 -6.81
C LEU A 55 45.58 -28.77 -7.51
N LYS A 56 45.09 -29.68 -8.35
CA LYS A 56 43.77 -29.53 -9.00
C LYS A 56 42.62 -29.44 -7.98
N ARG A 57 42.70 -30.16 -6.86
CA ARG A 57 41.69 -30.08 -5.79
C ARG A 57 41.77 -28.75 -5.05
N VAL A 58 42.97 -28.23 -4.79
CA VAL A 58 43.17 -26.91 -4.17
C VAL A 58 42.62 -25.80 -5.06
N GLU A 59 42.95 -25.79 -6.35
CA GLU A 59 42.42 -24.83 -7.32
C GLU A 59 40.89 -24.85 -7.37
N LYS A 60 40.28 -26.04 -7.37
CA LYS A 60 38.83 -26.17 -7.33
C LYS A 60 38.23 -25.58 -6.04
N VAL A 61 38.83 -25.86 -4.88
CA VAL A 61 38.38 -25.30 -3.60
C VAL A 61 38.50 -23.78 -3.59
N GLU A 62 39.57 -23.21 -4.14
CA GLU A 62 39.73 -21.76 -4.25
C GLU A 62 38.68 -21.12 -5.16
N GLN A 63 38.36 -21.76 -6.29
CA GLN A 63 37.27 -21.32 -7.18
C GLN A 63 35.92 -21.37 -6.47
N ASP A 64 35.60 -22.47 -5.79
CA ASP A 64 34.36 -22.62 -5.02
C ASP A 64 34.27 -21.57 -3.89
N GLN A 65 35.37 -21.31 -3.18
CA GLN A 65 35.43 -20.25 -2.17
C GLN A 65 35.21 -18.86 -2.75
N SER A 66 35.78 -18.57 -3.92
CA SER A 66 35.59 -17.28 -4.61
C SER A 66 34.13 -17.08 -5.01
N LYS A 67 33.49 -18.13 -5.56
CA LYS A 67 32.07 -18.12 -5.89
C LYS A 67 31.19 -17.89 -4.66
N ILE A 68 31.44 -18.62 -3.57
CA ILE A 68 30.72 -18.45 -2.30
C ILE A 68 30.84 -17.00 -1.79
N ARG A 69 32.05 -16.41 -1.84
CA ARG A 69 32.25 -15.01 -1.43
C ARG A 69 31.45 -14.04 -2.29
N GLN A 70 31.41 -14.25 -3.60
CA GLN A 70 30.62 -13.43 -4.51
C GLN A 70 29.11 -13.54 -4.23
N ASP A 71 28.62 -14.77 -4.02
CA ASP A 71 27.21 -15.01 -3.70
C ASP A 71 26.81 -14.34 -2.38
N PHE A 72 27.66 -14.42 -1.34
CA PHE A 72 27.45 -13.69 -0.09
C PHE A 72 27.46 -12.18 -0.28
N ALA A 73 28.37 -11.64 -1.09
CA ALA A 73 28.42 -10.20 -1.36
C ALA A 73 27.14 -9.70 -2.05
N ASN A 74 26.63 -10.46 -3.03
CA ASN A 74 25.37 -10.17 -3.71
C ASN A 74 24.19 -10.21 -2.72
N HIS A 75 24.11 -11.25 -1.88
CA HIS A 75 23.02 -11.37 -0.91
C HIS A 75 23.03 -10.25 0.14
N ILE A 76 24.21 -9.83 0.60
CA ILE A 76 24.35 -8.66 1.50
C ILE A 76 23.81 -7.39 0.84
N GLN A 77 24.05 -7.19 -0.46
CA GLN A 77 23.51 -6.02 -1.19
C GLN A 77 21.98 -6.09 -1.31
N GLU A 78 21.42 -7.26 -1.60
CA GLU A 78 19.96 -7.46 -1.67
C GLU A 78 19.29 -7.17 -0.33
N VAL A 79 19.84 -7.69 0.77
CA VAL A 79 19.32 -7.45 2.12
C VAL A 79 19.40 -5.97 2.51
N LYS A 80 20.49 -5.27 2.17
CA LYS A 80 20.61 -3.82 2.41
C LYS A 80 19.53 -3.04 1.66
N LYS A 81 19.32 -3.34 0.39
CA LYS A 81 18.29 -2.69 -0.42
C LYS A 81 16.89 -2.92 0.17
N ALA A 82 16.56 -4.16 0.54
CA ALA A 82 15.28 -4.48 1.15
C ALA A 82 15.06 -3.75 2.49
N LEU A 83 16.12 -3.57 3.28
CA LEU A 83 16.07 -2.81 4.54
C LEU A 83 15.81 -1.32 4.29
N ASP A 84 16.48 -0.72 3.30
CA ASP A 84 16.27 0.67 2.92
C ASP A 84 14.85 0.92 2.41
N ASP A 85 14.31 0.02 1.59
CA ASP A 85 12.93 0.07 1.10
C ASP A 85 11.92 -0.03 2.25
N ALA A 86 12.15 -0.93 3.21
CA ALA A 86 11.30 -1.10 4.40
C ALA A 86 11.31 0.15 5.30
N ASN A 87 12.48 0.76 5.49
CA ASN A 87 12.65 2.00 6.26
C ASN A 87 11.95 3.18 5.57
N HIS A 88 12.07 3.29 4.24
CA HIS A 88 11.38 4.31 3.47
C HIS A 88 9.86 4.19 3.61
N ASN A 89 9.31 2.98 3.40
CA ASN A 89 7.88 2.72 3.50
C ASN A 89 7.32 3.01 4.91
N SER A 90 8.04 2.58 5.95
CA SER A 90 7.64 2.83 7.34
C SER A 90 7.62 4.33 7.66
N THR A 91 8.62 5.07 7.19
CA THR A 91 8.70 6.52 7.37
C THR A 91 7.55 7.24 6.67
N GLN A 92 7.19 6.83 5.45
CA GLN A 92 6.05 7.40 4.73
C GLN A 92 4.72 7.12 5.43
N MET A 93 4.51 5.88 5.91
CA MET A 93 3.31 5.52 6.66
C MET A 93 3.14 6.37 7.93
N ILE A 94 4.22 6.54 8.71
CA ILE A 94 4.20 7.38 9.92
C ILE A 94 3.90 8.83 9.54
N ARG A 95 4.54 9.36 8.49
CA ARG A 95 4.29 10.73 8.02
C ARG A 95 2.84 10.95 7.63
N ASP A 96 2.25 10.01 6.89
CA ASP A 96 0.85 10.09 6.46
C ASP A 96 -0.12 10.06 7.65
N GLU A 97 0.13 9.23 8.65
CA GLU A 97 -0.69 9.21 9.87
C GLU A 97 -0.54 10.48 10.70
N ILE A 98 0.66 11.07 10.79
CA ILE A 98 0.86 12.38 11.43
C ILE A 98 0.07 13.46 10.69
N ILE A 99 0.15 13.51 9.35
CA ILE A 99 -0.61 14.48 8.54
C ILE A 99 -2.11 14.30 8.74
N LYS A 100 -2.61 13.05 8.75
CA LYS A 100 -4.03 12.77 9.03
C LYS A 100 -4.42 13.22 10.42
N PHE A 101 -3.58 12.96 11.43
CA PHE A 101 -3.81 13.39 12.81
C PHE A 101 -3.87 14.91 12.92
N GLU A 102 -2.92 15.64 12.35
CA GLU A 102 -2.91 17.10 12.32
C GLU A 102 -4.15 17.67 11.64
N ARG A 103 -4.54 17.13 10.47
CA ARG A 103 -5.78 17.53 9.78
C ARG A 103 -7.02 17.26 10.63
N ARG A 104 -7.08 16.15 11.37
CA ARG A 104 -8.19 15.85 12.29
C ARG A 104 -8.22 16.86 13.43
N LYS A 105 -7.07 17.17 14.04
CA LYS A 105 -6.94 18.16 15.11
C LYS A 105 -7.38 19.55 14.64
N GLN A 106 -6.99 19.96 13.44
CA GLN A 106 -7.45 21.21 12.83
C GLN A 106 -8.97 21.24 12.64
N ARG A 107 -9.58 20.15 12.16
CA ARG A 107 -11.05 20.08 11.96
C ARG A 107 -11.88 20.15 13.24
N GLN A 108 -11.32 19.81 14.40
CA GLN A 108 -12.07 19.88 15.67
C GLN A 108 -12.52 21.31 16.01
N ASN A 109 -11.78 22.31 15.52
CA ASN A 109 -12.08 23.73 15.69
C ASN A 109 -13.08 24.26 14.64
N ASN A 110 -13.53 23.42 13.72
CA ASN A 110 -14.40 23.86 12.65
C ASN A 110 -15.87 23.73 13.08
N PHE A 111 -16.70 24.66 12.63
CA PHE A 111 -18.16 24.57 12.66
C PHE A 111 -18.73 25.12 11.34
N ILE A 112 -19.98 24.75 11.04
CA ILE A 112 -20.64 25.10 9.77
C ILE A 112 -21.85 25.96 10.06
N ILE A 113 -21.96 27.08 9.36
CA ILE A 113 -23.13 27.97 9.40
C ILE A 113 -23.97 27.74 8.14
N PHE A 114 -25.24 27.39 8.33
CA PHE A 114 -26.21 27.20 7.25
C PHE A 114 -27.09 28.43 7.06
N GLY A 115 -27.74 28.52 5.91
CA GLY A 115 -28.76 29.54 5.66
C GLY A 115 -28.22 30.94 5.34
N VAL A 116 -26.91 31.11 5.17
CA VAL A 116 -26.33 32.40 4.77
C VAL A 116 -26.58 32.64 3.28
N PRO A 117 -27.35 33.68 2.90
CA PRO A 117 -27.63 33.97 1.50
C PRO A 117 -26.33 34.18 0.72
N ASP A 118 -26.27 33.65 -0.51
CA ASP A 118 -25.17 33.92 -1.46
C ASP A 118 -25.24 35.36 -2.03
N GLU A 119 -26.35 36.06 -1.78
CA GLU A 119 -26.62 37.45 -2.18
C GLU A 119 -25.76 38.45 -1.38
N ASN A 120 -25.33 38.06 -0.18
CA ASN A 120 -24.41 38.82 0.66
C ASN A 120 -22.96 38.86 0.12
N LYS A 121 -22.71 38.63 -1.18
CA LYS A 121 -21.36 38.74 -1.76
C LYS A 121 -20.73 40.12 -1.57
N GLU A 122 -21.54 41.17 -1.35
CA GLU A 122 -21.07 42.51 -1.02
C GLU A 122 -20.49 42.60 0.41
N VAL A 123 -20.98 41.78 1.34
CA VAL A 123 -20.44 41.68 2.70
C VAL A 123 -19.43 40.53 2.72
N ASN A 124 -18.18 40.84 3.07
CA ASN A 124 -17.15 39.81 3.21
C ASN A 124 -17.65 38.74 4.19
N ASP A 125 -17.65 37.45 3.81
CA ASP A 125 -18.10 36.35 4.68
C ASP A 125 -17.39 36.37 6.04
N VAL A 126 -16.12 36.82 6.06
CA VAL A 126 -15.36 37.03 7.30
C VAL A 126 -15.99 38.09 8.18
N GLU A 127 -16.40 39.22 7.60
CA GLU A 127 -17.06 40.32 8.31
C GLU A 127 -18.42 39.87 8.85
N PHE A 128 -19.24 39.21 8.02
CA PHE A 128 -20.52 38.63 8.46
C PHE A 128 -20.36 37.70 9.65
N VAL A 129 -19.41 36.75 9.57
CA VAL A 129 -19.15 35.79 10.65
C VAL A 129 -18.63 36.52 11.89
N SER A 130 -17.75 37.50 11.74
CA SER A 130 -17.20 38.27 12.87
C SER A 130 -18.27 39.09 13.57
N THR A 131 -19.15 39.78 12.82
CA THR A 131 -20.30 40.50 13.36
C THR A 131 -21.29 39.55 14.05
N LEU A 132 -21.56 38.39 13.45
CA LEU A 132 -22.42 37.37 14.05
C LEU A 132 -21.84 36.86 15.37
N ILE A 133 -20.55 36.54 15.41
CA ILE A 133 -19.87 36.06 16.62
C ILE A 133 -19.84 37.15 17.68
N ASN A 134 -19.48 38.38 17.35
CA ASN A 134 -19.48 39.50 18.31
C ASN A 134 -20.88 39.77 18.87
N LYS A 135 -21.93 39.56 18.07
CA LYS A 135 -23.32 39.72 18.51
C LYS A 135 -23.78 38.59 19.43
N LEU A 136 -23.38 37.35 19.14
CA LEU A 136 -23.70 36.18 19.95
C LEU A 136 -22.87 36.16 21.25
N CYS A 137 -21.56 36.31 21.12
CA CYS A 137 -20.57 36.19 22.19
C CYS A 137 -19.60 37.38 22.16
N PRO A 138 -19.95 38.53 22.76
CA PRO A 138 -19.09 39.71 22.78
C PRO A 138 -17.70 39.46 23.42
N ASP A 139 -17.64 38.50 24.36
CA ASP A 139 -16.41 38.13 25.08
C ASP A 139 -15.46 37.23 24.26
N VAL A 140 -15.86 36.83 23.05
CA VAL A 140 -15.08 35.96 22.18
C VAL A 140 -14.47 36.79 21.06
N THR A 141 -13.24 37.25 21.29
CA THR A 141 -12.44 37.89 20.24
C THR A 141 -11.72 36.82 19.42
N MET A 142 -12.06 36.69 18.14
CA MET A 142 -11.36 35.77 17.23
C MET A 142 -11.19 36.34 15.82
N SER A 143 -10.23 35.78 15.08
CA SER A 143 -10.03 36.01 13.65
C SER A 143 -10.39 34.71 12.90
N PRO A 144 -11.67 34.50 12.55
CA PRO A 144 -12.11 33.24 12.00
C PRO A 144 -11.59 33.06 10.57
N HIS A 145 -11.14 31.85 10.24
CA HIS A 145 -10.93 31.49 8.84
C HIS A 145 -12.24 30.98 8.25
N VAL A 146 -12.72 31.65 7.20
CA VAL A 146 -14.07 31.47 6.67
C VAL A 146 -14.03 31.00 5.22
N THR A 147 -14.76 29.96 4.88
CA THR A 147 -14.82 29.43 3.50
C THR A 147 -16.20 28.86 3.19
N ARG A 148 -16.81 29.26 2.06
CA ARG A 148 -18.05 28.64 1.58
C ARG A 148 -17.80 27.24 1.05
N ILE A 149 -18.54 26.26 1.56
CA ILE A 149 -18.48 24.86 1.12
C ILE A 149 -19.55 24.62 0.05
N GLY A 150 -19.20 23.94 -1.04
CA GLY A 150 -20.21 23.42 -1.97
C GLY A 150 -20.92 22.21 -1.36
N ILE A 151 -22.23 22.30 -1.12
CA ILE A 151 -23.04 21.10 -0.84
C ILE A 151 -23.51 20.51 -2.16
N TYR A 152 -23.26 19.22 -2.35
CA TYR A 152 -23.99 18.40 -3.30
C TYR A 152 -25.22 17.82 -2.59
N VAL A 153 -26.41 18.34 -2.89
CA VAL A 153 -27.66 17.78 -2.38
C VAL A 153 -28.08 16.65 -3.31
N THR A 154 -27.94 15.40 -2.86
CA THR A 154 -28.50 14.24 -3.56
C THR A 154 -29.91 13.99 -3.02
N GLY A 155 -30.92 14.48 -3.71
CA GLY A 155 -32.31 14.17 -3.39
C GLY A 155 -32.67 12.75 -3.85
N LYS A 156 -33.05 11.86 -2.93
CA LYS A 156 -33.81 10.65 -3.26
C LYS A 156 -35.29 11.00 -3.28
N ALA A 157 -35.93 10.95 -4.45
CA ALA A 157 -37.38 10.98 -4.53
C ALA A 157 -37.91 9.61 -4.07
N LEU A 158 -38.60 9.58 -2.93
CA LEU A 158 -39.39 8.41 -2.50
C LEU A 158 -40.65 8.33 -3.36
N GLY A 159 -40.51 7.80 -4.58
CA GLY A 159 -41.61 7.51 -5.48
C GLY A 159 -41.45 6.11 -6.08
N ASN A 160 -42.38 5.21 -5.72
CA ASN A 160 -42.66 3.92 -6.34
C ASN A 160 -41.47 3.14 -6.93
N GLY A 161 -40.68 2.49 -6.07
CA GLY A 161 -40.01 1.22 -6.37
C GLY A 161 -38.89 1.20 -7.43
N VAL A 162 -38.54 2.32 -8.07
CA VAL A 162 -37.45 2.35 -9.06
C VAL A 162 -36.31 3.22 -8.54
N ASN A 163 -35.20 2.58 -8.16
CA ASN A 163 -33.94 3.25 -7.85
C ASN A 163 -33.36 3.85 -9.14
N VAL A 164 -33.80 5.04 -9.51
CA VAL A 164 -33.11 5.84 -10.53
C VAL A 164 -32.11 6.75 -9.80
N PRO A 165 -30.80 6.64 -10.06
CA PRO A 165 -29.84 7.62 -9.56
C PRO A 165 -30.23 9.00 -10.12
N ALA A 166 -30.61 9.93 -9.24
CA ALA A 166 -30.82 11.30 -9.65
C ALA A 166 -29.49 11.85 -10.19
N PRO A 167 -29.46 12.50 -11.37
CA PRO A 167 -28.23 13.11 -11.86
C PRO A 167 -27.74 14.14 -10.83
N LEU A 168 -26.42 14.15 -10.59
CA LEU A 168 -25.70 15.11 -9.74
C LEU A 168 -26.37 16.48 -9.81
N GLY A 169 -27.03 16.85 -8.71
CA GLY A 169 -27.92 18.00 -8.65
C GLY A 169 -27.23 19.29 -9.08
N THR A 170 -27.97 20.14 -9.78
CA THR A 170 -27.60 21.55 -9.95
C THR A 170 -27.31 22.14 -8.57
N ARG A 171 -26.11 22.73 -8.39
CA ARG A 171 -25.73 23.46 -7.18
C ARG A 171 -26.92 24.30 -6.72
N SER A 172 -27.39 24.10 -5.49
CA SER A 172 -28.33 25.03 -4.86
C SER A 172 -27.66 26.40 -4.85
N SER A 173 -28.10 27.28 -5.74
CA SER A 173 -27.38 28.52 -6.04
C SER A 173 -27.65 29.63 -5.01
N LYS A 174 -28.44 29.37 -3.97
CA LYS A 174 -28.99 30.44 -3.13
C LYS A 174 -28.37 30.57 -1.73
N CYS A 175 -27.95 29.46 -1.09
CA CYS A 175 -27.33 29.53 0.23
C CYS A 175 -26.27 28.42 0.38
N ARG A 176 -25.00 28.72 0.09
CA ARG A 176 -23.91 27.80 0.42
C ARG A 176 -23.55 27.92 1.91
N PRO A 177 -23.37 26.80 2.63
CA PRO A 177 -22.90 26.88 4.01
C PRO A 177 -21.50 27.45 4.08
N ILE A 178 -21.22 28.04 5.23
CA ILE A 178 -19.94 28.63 5.55
C ILE A 178 -19.22 27.72 6.55
N LEU A 179 -18.05 27.20 6.19
CA LEU A 179 -17.11 26.61 7.14
C LEU A 179 -16.42 27.75 7.88
N VAL A 180 -16.49 27.71 9.20
CA VAL A 180 -15.73 28.60 10.08
C VAL A 180 -14.74 27.75 10.84
N SER A 181 -13.46 28.09 10.74
CA SER A 181 -12.38 27.45 11.50
C SER A 181 -11.87 28.42 12.55
N THR A 182 -11.82 27.97 13.80
CA THR A 182 -11.26 28.77 14.91
C THR A 182 -9.85 28.30 15.26
N ASP A 183 -9.04 29.18 15.86
CA ASP A 183 -7.72 28.80 16.34
C ASP A 183 -7.82 28.00 17.64
N ARG A 184 -8.83 28.29 18.47
CA ARG A 184 -9.02 27.66 19.78
C ARG A 184 -10.35 26.92 19.84
N ILE A 185 -10.29 25.66 20.28
CA ILE A 185 -11.46 24.81 20.51
C ILE A 185 -12.42 25.39 21.57
N GLN A 186 -11.87 26.14 22.53
CA GLN A 186 -12.63 26.78 23.60
C GLN A 186 -13.58 27.84 23.04
N ASP A 187 -13.19 28.55 21.99
CA ASP A 187 -14.02 29.59 21.39
C ASP A 187 -15.20 28.98 20.64
N LYS A 188 -14.97 27.87 19.93
CA LYS A 188 -16.05 27.07 19.35
C LYS A 188 -17.03 26.62 20.42
N ARG A 189 -16.54 26.09 21.55
CA ARG A 189 -17.42 25.67 22.67
C ARG A 189 -18.24 26.84 23.19
N LYS A 190 -17.62 27.98 23.47
CA LYS A 190 -18.33 29.20 23.92
C LYS A 190 -19.39 29.65 22.91
N ILE A 191 -19.11 29.64 21.61
CA ILE A 191 -20.10 29.98 20.59
C ILE A 191 -21.29 29.02 20.64
N LEU A 192 -21.01 27.71 20.69
CA LEU A 192 -22.05 26.70 20.76
C LEU A 192 -22.89 26.84 22.04
N ASP A 193 -22.25 27.06 23.19
CA ASP A 193 -22.90 27.22 24.48
C ASP A 193 -23.83 28.45 24.50
N VAL A 194 -23.36 29.60 24.01
CA VAL A 194 -24.13 30.86 24.04
C VAL A 194 -25.24 30.87 22.99
N SER A 195 -25.08 30.15 21.88
CA SER A 195 -26.12 30.04 20.86
C SER A 195 -27.36 29.26 21.32
N ASN A 196 -27.38 28.75 22.57
CA ASN A 196 -28.39 27.82 23.09
C ASN A 196 -28.64 26.65 22.13
N MET A 197 -27.63 26.28 21.35
CA MET A 197 -27.77 25.23 20.37
C MET A 197 -27.64 23.88 21.06
N ILE A 198 -28.66 23.06 20.90
CA ILE A 198 -28.73 21.71 21.42
C ILE A 198 -28.10 20.78 20.40
N GLN A 199 -27.07 20.04 20.82
CA GLN A 199 -26.52 18.93 20.05
C GLN A 199 -27.42 17.71 20.20
N HIS A 200 -28.04 17.30 19.08
CA HIS A 200 -28.94 16.14 19.05
C HIS A 200 -28.19 14.82 18.94
N VAL A 201 -27.01 14.81 18.30
CA VAL A 201 -26.18 13.61 18.15
C VAL A 201 -25.39 13.37 19.44
N ASN A 202 -25.90 12.48 20.29
CA ASN A 202 -25.30 12.11 21.58
C ASN A 202 -24.74 10.68 21.61
N CYS A 203 -24.66 10.02 20.46
CA CYS A 203 -24.16 8.65 20.31
C CYS A 203 -22.90 8.59 19.46
N ILE A 204 -22.10 7.54 19.63
CA ILE A 204 -20.88 7.32 18.84
C ILE A 204 -21.25 7.26 17.36
N THR A 205 -20.68 8.17 16.58
CA THR A 205 -20.90 8.25 15.12
C THR A 205 -19.66 7.90 14.33
N ARG A 206 -18.54 7.64 15.01
CA ARG A 206 -17.31 7.18 14.37
C ARG A 206 -16.62 6.10 15.18
N GLN A 207 -16.37 4.95 14.54
CA GLN A 207 -15.61 3.85 15.10
C GLN A 207 -14.99 3.00 13.98
N ARG A 208 -13.66 2.88 13.97
CA ARG A 208 -12.93 1.99 13.05
C ARG A 208 -12.02 1.05 13.83
N GLY A 209 -12.30 -0.25 13.77
CA GLY A 209 -11.48 -1.26 14.43
C GLY A 209 -11.31 -0.98 15.94
N ARG A 210 -10.08 -0.62 16.35
CA ARG A 210 -9.72 -0.33 17.76
C ARG A 210 -9.63 1.16 18.08
N ASP A 211 -10.03 2.05 17.17
CA ASP A 211 -10.03 3.49 17.41
C ASP A 211 -10.98 3.87 18.56
N HIS A 212 -10.63 4.94 19.29
CA HIS A 212 -11.48 5.47 20.36
C HIS A 212 -12.79 6.02 19.75
N PRO A 213 -13.96 5.50 20.17
CA PRO A 213 -15.24 5.98 19.67
C PRO A 213 -15.43 7.48 19.88
N SER A 214 -16.03 8.18 18.91
CA SER A 214 -16.27 9.63 19.03
C SER A 214 -17.60 10.09 18.41
N THR A 215 -18.14 11.17 18.95
CA THR A 215 -19.32 11.94 18.50
C THR A 215 -18.88 13.09 17.60
N ILE A 216 -18.35 12.79 16.41
CA ILE A 216 -17.81 13.82 15.50
C ILE A 216 -18.93 14.54 14.75
N ASP A 217 -19.95 13.79 14.34
CA ASP A 217 -21.05 14.34 13.57
C ASP A 217 -21.98 15.18 14.47
N LEU A 218 -22.31 16.38 14.00
CA LEU A 218 -23.07 17.36 14.77
C LEU A 218 -24.39 17.68 14.06
N ILE A 219 -25.49 17.54 14.79
CA ILE A 219 -26.78 18.16 14.44
C ILE A 219 -27.11 19.12 15.57
N LEU A 220 -27.13 20.41 15.24
CA LEU A 220 -27.31 21.49 16.20
C LEU A 220 -28.59 22.25 15.83
N THR A 221 -29.48 22.46 16.80
CA THR A 221 -30.67 23.31 16.62
C THR A 221 -30.87 24.22 17.83
N ASN A 222 -31.66 25.29 17.67
CA ASN A 222 -31.99 26.20 18.77
C ASN A 222 -33.12 25.69 19.68
N SER A 223 -33.73 24.55 19.34
CA SER A 223 -34.87 23.96 20.04
C SER A 223 -34.79 22.44 20.02
N GLY A 224 -35.02 21.83 21.18
CA GLY A 224 -34.97 20.37 21.37
C GLY A 224 -36.03 19.60 20.58
N THR A 225 -37.02 20.28 19.99
CA THR A 225 -38.15 19.65 19.27
C THR A 225 -38.06 19.73 17.75
N GLU A 226 -37.04 20.41 17.22
CA GLU A 226 -36.85 20.61 15.77
C GLU A 226 -36.32 19.36 15.05
N ILE A 227 -35.71 18.43 15.75
CA ILE A 227 -35.27 17.14 15.19
C ILE A 227 -36.18 16.04 15.72
N ARG A 228 -36.75 15.25 14.80
CA ARG A 228 -37.52 14.05 15.13
C ARG A 228 -36.85 12.81 14.58
N ASP A 229 -37.08 11.68 15.22
CA ASP A 229 -36.63 10.35 14.77
C ASP A 229 -35.15 10.31 14.39
N LEU A 230 -34.29 10.89 15.22
CA LEU A 230 -32.84 10.77 15.05
C LEU A 230 -32.42 9.31 15.21
N LYS A 231 -31.90 8.71 14.15
CA LYS A 231 -31.39 7.34 14.14
C LYS A 231 -29.91 7.34 13.78
N ASN A 232 -29.18 6.45 14.45
CA ASN A 232 -27.78 6.18 14.20
C ASN A 232 -27.70 4.77 13.63
N ASP A 233 -27.54 4.68 12.32
CA ASP A 233 -27.48 3.45 11.56
C ASP A 233 -26.03 3.04 11.28
N ASN A 234 -25.84 1.77 10.93
CA ASN A 234 -24.52 1.24 10.62
C ASN A 234 -23.84 2.03 9.48
N PRO A 235 -22.50 2.15 9.50
CA PRO A 235 -21.75 2.78 8.43
C PRO A 235 -22.05 2.12 7.07
N LEU A 236 -22.06 2.92 6.00
CA LEU A 236 -22.21 2.38 4.64
C LEU A 236 -20.87 1.86 4.12
N GLY A 237 -20.84 0.57 3.79
CA GLY A 237 -19.66 -0.09 3.22
C GLY A 237 -18.46 -0.04 4.16
N SER A 238 -17.35 0.52 3.69
CA SER A 238 -16.09 0.65 4.45
C SER A 238 -15.93 2.00 5.17
N SER A 239 -17.01 2.78 5.31
CA SER A 239 -16.99 4.05 6.06
C SER A 239 -16.71 3.79 7.54
N ASP A 240 -15.94 4.67 8.17
CA ASP A 240 -15.77 4.70 9.63
C ASP A 240 -16.81 5.56 10.33
N HIS A 241 -17.62 6.30 9.57
CA HIS A 241 -18.75 7.09 10.05
C HIS A 241 -20.07 6.34 9.93
N SER A 242 -20.82 6.33 11.01
CA SER A 242 -22.21 5.88 11.08
C SER A 242 -23.12 6.75 10.21
N VAL A 243 -24.22 6.18 9.73
CA VAL A 243 -25.22 6.96 8.99
C VAL A 243 -26.20 7.57 9.99
N ILE A 244 -26.32 8.89 9.95
CA ILE A 244 -27.30 9.59 10.77
C ILE A 244 -28.50 9.94 9.89
N SER A 245 -29.67 9.45 10.27
CA SER A 245 -30.94 9.82 9.65
C SER A 245 -31.79 10.58 10.65
N ALA A 246 -32.43 11.67 10.20
CA ALA A 246 -33.27 12.51 11.05
C ALA A 246 -34.40 13.13 10.23
N VAL A 247 -35.53 13.39 10.88
CA VAL A 247 -36.67 14.10 10.30
C VAL A 247 -36.64 15.54 10.79
N VAL A 248 -36.47 16.48 9.85
CA VAL A 248 -36.49 17.91 10.12
C VAL A 248 -37.80 18.48 9.54
N PRO A 249 -38.72 19.00 10.37
CA PRO A 249 -39.93 19.65 9.91
C PRO A 249 -39.57 21.00 9.32
N CYS A 250 -39.59 21.10 7.99
CA CYS A 250 -39.24 22.32 7.29
C CYS A 250 -40.48 22.94 6.64
N ASN A 251 -40.79 24.19 6.98
CA ASN A 251 -41.93 24.93 6.42
C ASN A 251 -41.58 25.61 5.09
N PHE A 252 -41.03 24.87 4.11
CA PHE A 252 -40.85 25.41 2.76
C PHE A 252 -41.89 24.85 1.79
N LYS A 253 -42.40 25.72 0.93
CA LYS A 253 -43.19 25.30 -0.23
C LYS A 253 -42.25 24.62 -1.20
N LEU A 254 -42.35 23.29 -1.32
CA LEU A 254 -41.71 22.57 -2.42
C LEU A 254 -42.29 23.11 -3.73
N SER A 255 -41.49 23.84 -4.50
CA SER A 255 -41.79 24.06 -5.90
C SER A 255 -41.94 22.68 -6.54
N PRO A 256 -42.97 22.42 -7.36
CA PRO A 256 -43.06 21.16 -8.07
C PRO A 256 -41.72 20.90 -8.76
N PRO A 257 -41.14 19.70 -8.61
CA PRO A 257 -39.83 19.41 -9.17
C PRO A 257 -39.90 19.74 -10.65
N THR A 258 -39.06 20.68 -11.09
CA THR A 258 -38.85 20.92 -12.52
C THR A 258 -38.27 19.63 -13.06
N ARG A 259 -39.14 18.77 -13.60
CA ARG A 259 -38.71 17.57 -14.30
C ARG A 259 -37.79 18.06 -15.41
N ARG A 260 -36.48 17.86 -15.25
CA ARG A 260 -35.53 17.97 -16.35
C ARG A 260 -35.98 16.94 -17.37
N LYS A 261 -36.77 17.37 -18.35
CA LYS A 261 -37.00 16.59 -19.56
C LYS A 261 -35.70 16.65 -20.33
N LEU A 262 -34.98 15.53 -20.39
CA LEU A 262 -33.91 15.39 -21.35
C LEU A 262 -34.53 15.64 -22.73
N ALA A 263 -34.03 16.65 -23.44
CA ALA A 263 -34.53 17.01 -24.75
C ALA A 263 -33.96 16.02 -25.78
N PHE A 264 -34.39 14.76 -25.72
CA PHE A 264 -33.93 13.70 -26.62
C PHE A 264 -34.08 14.13 -28.09
N SER A 265 -35.15 14.85 -28.43
CA SER A 265 -35.35 15.40 -29.77
C SER A 265 -34.29 16.41 -30.26
N LYS A 266 -33.42 16.90 -29.37
CA LYS A 266 -32.32 17.82 -29.70
C LYS A 266 -30.96 17.12 -29.75
N GLY A 267 -30.90 15.81 -29.49
CA GLY A 267 -29.66 15.05 -29.63
C GLY A 267 -29.27 14.92 -31.10
N ASP A 268 -28.01 15.20 -31.42
CA ASP A 268 -27.44 14.94 -32.74
C ASP A 268 -27.04 13.45 -32.85
N TYR A 269 -28.06 12.61 -33.05
CA TYR A 269 -27.90 11.17 -33.10
C TYR A 269 -27.17 10.70 -34.35
N GLU A 270 -27.17 11.47 -35.43
CA GLU A 270 -26.43 11.11 -36.64
C GLU A 270 -24.93 11.27 -36.43
N SER A 271 -24.49 12.39 -35.85
CA SER A 271 -23.10 12.59 -35.48
C SER A 271 -22.62 11.54 -34.47
N MET A 272 -23.45 11.25 -33.45
CA MET A 272 -23.15 10.20 -32.48
C MET A 272 -23.02 8.82 -33.14
N ARG A 273 -23.93 8.46 -34.05
CA ARG A 273 -23.89 7.19 -34.79
C ARG A 273 -22.67 7.09 -35.70
N SER A 274 -22.31 8.17 -36.38
CA SER A 274 -21.12 8.23 -37.25
C SER A 274 -19.84 8.01 -36.44
N LYS A 275 -19.69 8.71 -35.31
CA LYS A 275 -18.55 8.53 -34.39
C LYS A 275 -18.47 7.11 -33.82
N LEU A 276 -19.60 6.54 -33.40
CA LEU A 276 -19.66 5.17 -32.90
C LEU A 276 -19.32 4.12 -33.97
N SER A 277 -19.72 4.36 -35.23
CA SER A 277 -19.39 3.48 -36.34
C SER A 277 -17.89 3.47 -36.67
N LEU A 278 -17.20 4.60 -36.48
CA LEU A 278 -15.74 4.67 -36.63
C LEU A 278 -15.03 3.92 -35.50
N LEU A 279 -15.54 4.05 -34.27
CA LEU A 279 -15.06 3.35 -33.08
C LEU A 279 -15.26 1.84 -33.14
N ALA A 280 -16.33 1.35 -33.80
CA ALA A 280 -16.67 -0.07 -33.84
C ALA A 280 -15.52 -0.96 -34.34
N ASN A 281 -14.67 -0.44 -35.23
CA ASN A 281 -13.51 -1.14 -35.77
C ASN A 281 -12.30 -1.13 -34.82
N SER A 282 -12.35 -0.33 -33.74
CA SER A 282 -11.29 -0.18 -32.74
C SER A 282 -11.70 -0.67 -31.35
N LEU A 283 -12.89 -1.27 -31.22
CA LEU A 283 -13.34 -1.86 -29.96
C LEU A 283 -12.58 -3.16 -29.71
N ASP A 284 -12.12 -3.32 -28.48
CA ASP A 284 -11.45 -4.52 -27.97
C ASP A 284 -12.49 -5.50 -27.40
N ASP A 285 -12.14 -6.78 -27.30
CA ASP A 285 -12.98 -7.85 -26.74
C ASP A 285 -13.31 -7.58 -25.25
N SER A 286 -12.50 -6.75 -24.58
CA SER A 286 -12.80 -6.24 -23.25
C SER A 286 -13.86 -5.14 -23.30
N VAL A 287 -15.03 -5.46 -22.73
CA VAL A 287 -16.16 -4.52 -22.54
C VAL A 287 -15.72 -3.26 -21.78
N GLU A 288 -14.81 -3.40 -20.81
CA GLU A 288 -14.36 -2.30 -19.96
C GLU A 288 -13.43 -1.34 -20.72
N ASN A 289 -12.50 -1.88 -21.52
CA ASN A 289 -11.63 -1.08 -22.40
C ASN A 289 -12.45 -0.35 -23.49
N SER A 290 -13.41 -1.05 -24.07
CA SER A 290 -14.35 -0.51 -25.05
C SER A 290 -15.17 0.66 -24.48
N TRP A 291 -15.57 0.60 -23.20
CA TRP A 291 -16.23 1.71 -22.52
C TRP A 291 -15.35 2.94 -22.32
N TYR A 292 -14.05 2.77 -22.06
CA TYR A 292 -13.11 3.90 -21.97
C TYR A 292 -12.94 4.63 -23.31
N LEU A 293 -12.85 3.88 -24.41
CA LEU A 293 -12.75 4.45 -25.76
C LEU A 293 -13.99 5.24 -26.15
N VAL A 294 -15.18 4.73 -25.82
CA VAL A 294 -16.44 5.46 -26.05
C VAL A 294 -16.51 6.72 -25.20
N LYS A 295 -16.15 6.67 -23.91
CA LYS A 295 -16.12 7.85 -23.04
C LYS A 295 -15.11 8.91 -23.48
N ALA A 296 -14.01 8.52 -24.14
CA ALA A 296 -13.01 9.48 -24.62
C ALA A 296 -13.51 10.35 -25.79
N GLN A 297 -14.60 9.96 -26.47
CA GLN A 297 -15.13 10.63 -27.66
C GLN A 297 -16.31 11.57 -27.41
N PHE A 298 -16.87 11.57 -26.19
CA PHE A 298 -18.06 12.33 -25.78
C PHE A 298 -17.88 13.02 -24.43
#